data_AF-A0A815NMJ4-F1
#
_entry.id   AF-A0A815NMJ4-F1
#
_cell.length_a   1.000
_cell.length_b   1.000
_cell.length_c   1.000
_cell.angle_alpha   90.00
_cell.angle_beta   90.00
_cell.angle_gamma   90.00
#
_symmetry.space_group_name_H-M   'P 1'
#
loop_
_entity.id
_entity.type
_entity.pdbx_description
1 polymer ?
#
loop_
_entity_poly.entity_id
_entity_poly.type
_entity_poly.pdbx_seq_one_letter_code
_entity_poly.pdbx_strand_id
1 'polypeptide(L)'
;MRTEDLRYLQLLDRLRYGQCNYDDYELLQTRAVGQPSIESLHDSPWNKAPILVFRNEIRTQINNKAAIHNATQIGHPLMIRNEKKSNQKTILSIKRTALPLVPAYCITTHKSQGQTLSKVVIDLKLPNETDDIAAVYVPLSRVKRLVDLAIIRPFDNKVLLMKPSKSQVTEMERLDQLFLNTRSRFPEWFQ
;
A
#
# COMPACT_ATOMS: atom_id res chain seq x y z
N MET A 1 1.20 7.47 14.63
CA MET A 1 0.27 6.72 13.76
C MET A 1 -1.14 7.07 14.23
N ARG A 2 -1.98 7.71 13.41
CA ARG A 2 -3.31 8.22 13.83
C ARG A 2 -4.43 7.37 13.21
N THR A 3 -4.49 6.10 13.57
CA THR A 3 -5.67 5.26 13.32
C THR A 3 -6.67 5.50 14.45
N GLU A 4 -7.91 5.81 14.11
CA GLU A 4 -9.00 6.06 15.08
C GLU A 4 -9.61 4.75 15.59
N ASP A 5 -9.29 3.65 14.92
CA ASP A 5 -9.72 2.30 15.22
C ASP A 5 -8.63 1.56 16.01
N LEU A 6 -8.90 1.30 17.30
CA LEU A 6 -7.97 0.63 18.20
C LEU A 6 -7.66 -0.81 17.75
N ARG A 7 -8.68 -1.54 17.28
CA ARG A 7 -8.51 -2.94 16.84
C ARG A 7 -7.63 -2.99 15.59
N TYR A 8 -7.83 -2.05 14.67
CA TYR A 8 -6.99 -1.93 13.49
C TYR A 8 -5.56 -1.49 13.82
N LEU A 9 -5.38 -0.55 14.75
CA LEU A 9 -4.05 -0.16 15.23
C LEU A 9 -3.28 -1.34 15.81
N GLN A 10 -3.93 -2.14 16.65
CA GLN A 10 -3.32 -3.34 17.24
C GLN A 10 -2.92 -4.37 16.18
N LEU A 11 -3.76 -4.57 15.14
CA LEU A 11 -3.41 -5.42 14.01
C LEU A 11 -2.17 -4.92 13.29
N LEU A 12 -2.11 -3.61 12.98
CA LEU A 12 -0.96 -3.02 12.29
C LEU A 12 0.32 -3.13 13.12
N ASP A 13 0.22 -2.97 14.44
CA ASP A 13 1.34 -3.10 15.34
C ASP A 13 1.86 -4.55 15.38
N ARG A 14 0.97 -5.53 15.55
CA ARG A 14 1.32 -6.96 15.44
C ARG A 14 1.94 -7.29 14.09
N LEU A 15 1.41 -6.75 13.00
CA LEU A 15 1.94 -6.98 11.66
C LEU A 15 3.37 -6.45 11.51
N ARG A 16 3.68 -5.29 12.10
CA ARG A 16 5.02 -4.68 12.05
C ARG A 16 6.08 -5.62 12.63
N TYR A 17 5.74 -6.34 13.70
CA TYR A 17 6.64 -7.26 14.39
C TYR A 17 6.51 -8.72 13.91
N GLY A 18 5.66 -9.01 12.92
CA GLY A 18 5.40 -10.38 12.46
C GLY A 18 4.71 -11.25 13.51
N GLN A 19 3.83 -10.64 14.32
CA GLN A 19 3.10 -11.26 15.44
C GLN A 19 1.58 -11.34 15.18
N CYS A 20 1.14 -11.21 13.93
CA CYS A 20 -0.28 -11.35 13.59
C CYS A 20 -0.83 -12.72 13.98
N ASN A 21 -2.10 -12.73 14.38
CA ASN A 21 -2.82 -13.94 14.76
C ASN A 21 -3.97 -14.24 13.79
N TYR A 22 -4.72 -15.31 14.06
CA TYR A 22 -5.84 -15.70 13.19
C TYR A 22 -6.99 -14.67 13.20
N ASP A 23 -7.23 -14.01 14.33
CA ASP A 23 -8.26 -12.96 14.43
C ASP A 23 -7.93 -11.76 13.53
N ASP A 24 -6.64 -11.42 13.35
CA ASP A 24 -6.19 -10.39 12.42
C ASP A 24 -6.49 -10.77 10.97
N TYR A 25 -6.28 -12.04 10.64
CA TYR A 25 -6.59 -12.60 9.34
C TYR A 25 -8.09 -12.56 9.05
N GLU A 26 -8.92 -13.04 9.99
CA GLU A 26 -10.38 -12.99 9.85
C GLU A 26 -10.88 -11.54 9.71
N LEU A 27 -10.33 -10.62 10.51
CA LEU A 27 -10.67 -9.21 10.44
C LEU A 27 -10.42 -8.63 9.05
N LEU A 28 -9.27 -8.90 8.45
CA LEU A 28 -8.96 -8.45 7.10
C LEU A 28 -9.80 -9.17 6.04
N GLN A 29 -10.10 -10.46 6.22
CA GLN A 29 -10.96 -11.20 5.29
C GLN A 29 -12.35 -10.60 5.19
N THR A 30 -12.89 -9.97 6.25
CA THR A 30 -14.17 -9.24 6.16
C THR A 30 -14.16 -8.13 5.10
N ARG A 31 -12.97 -7.62 4.73
CA ARG A 31 -12.75 -6.52 3.79
C ARG A 31 -12.40 -6.98 2.39
N ALA A 32 -12.45 -8.29 2.11
CA ALA A 32 -12.31 -8.81 0.76
C ALA A 32 -13.56 -8.51 -0.07
N VAL A 33 -13.38 -8.20 -1.36
CA VAL A 33 -14.50 -8.04 -2.31
C VAL A 33 -15.34 -9.31 -2.36
N GLY A 34 -16.66 -9.15 -2.35
CA GLY A 34 -17.64 -10.23 -2.31
C GLY A 34 -18.12 -10.56 -0.88
N GLN A 35 -17.54 -9.93 0.15
CA GLN A 35 -18.05 -10.00 1.51
C GLN A 35 -19.19 -9.01 1.73
N PRO A 36 -20.06 -9.20 2.73
CA PRO A 36 -21.14 -8.26 3.03
C PRO A 36 -20.68 -6.82 3.27
N SER A 37 -19.42 -6.64 3.70
CA SER A 37 -18.87 -5.29 3.94
C SER A 37 -18.39 -4.58 2.67
N ILE A 38 -18.15 -5.33 1.58
CA ILE A 38 -17.71 -4.84 0.26
C ILE A 38 -18.28 -5.75 -0.85
N GLU A 39 -19.47 -5.42 -1.35
CA GLU A 39 -20.10 -6.18 -2.44
C GLU A 39 -19.38 -5.98 -3.78
N SER A 40 -19.02 -4.73 -4.10
CA SER A 40 -18.52 -4.32 -5.42
C SER A 40 -17.52 -3.17 -5.32
N LEU A 41 -16.55 -3.14 -6.24
CA LEU A 41 -15.61 -2.03 -6.40
C LEU A 41 -16.07 -1.00 -7.45
N HIS A 42 -17.13 -1.30 -8.21
CA HIS A 42 -17.67 -0.43 -9.26
C HIS A 42 -18.49 0.72 -8.71
N ASP A 43 -18.94 0.59 -7.46
CA ASP A 43 -19.82 1.52 -6.80
C ASP A 43 -19.07 2.48 -5.90
N SER A 44 -19.71 3.62 -5.61
CA SER A 44 -19.19 4.55 -4.62
C SER A 44 -19.18 3.89 -3.24
N PRO A 45 -18.11 4.05 -2.43
CA PRO A 45 -16.99 4.97 -2.65
C PRO A 45 -15.75 4.35 -3.31
N TRP A 46 -15.77 3.05 -3.61
CA TRP A 46 -14.60 2.28 -4.07
C TRP A 46 -14.19 2.61 -5.50
N ASN A 47 -15.14 2.98 -6.35
CA ASN A 47 -14.88 3.38 -7.73
C ASN A 47 -14.00 4.63 -7.89
N LYS A 48 -13.84 5.41 -6.82
CA LYS A 48 -12.97 6.59 -6.75
C LYS A 48 -11.71 6.34 -5.91
N ALA A 49 -11.62 5.21 -5.22
CA ALA A 49 -10.49 4.91 -4.36
C ALA A 49 -9.28 4.47 -5.21
N PRO A 50 -8.08 4.99 -4.93
CA PRO A 50 -6.88 4.54 -5.62
C PRO A 50 -6.55 3.09 -5.25
N ILE A 51 -6.06 2.35 -6.24
CA ILE A 51 -5.54 1.00 -6.05
C ILE A 51 -4.04 1.09 -5.71
N LEU A 52 -3.61 0.48 -4.61
CA LEU A 52 -2.20 0.32 -4.31
C LEU A 52 -1.66 -0.99 -4.84
N VAL A 53 -0.54 -0.90 -5.55
CA VAL A 53 0.17 -2.05 -6.10
C VAL A 53 1.66 -1.98 -5.78
N PHE A 54 2.30 -3.13 -5.69
CA PHE A 54 3.74 -3.16 -5.44
C PHE A 54 4.55 -2.87 -6.71
N ARG A 55 4.15 -3.45 -7.86
CA ARG A 55 4.91 -3.39 -9.11
C ARG A 55 4.56 -2.18 -9.98
N ASN A 56 5.59 -1.46 -10.42
CA ASN A 56 5.45 -0.26 -11.25
C ASN A 56 4.85 -0.57 -12.64
N GLU A 57 5.13 -1.76 -13.18
CA GLU A 57 4.58 -2.27 -14.43
C GLU A 57 3.06 -2.40 -14.33
N ILE A 58 2.57 -3.02 -13.25
CA ILE A 58 1.14 -3.19 -12.98
C ILE A 58 0.46 -1.83 -12.83
N ARG A 59 1.05 -0.91 -12.06
CA ARG A 59 0.56 0.46 -11.92
C ARG A 59 0.38 1.14 -13.28
N THR A 60 1.39 1.02 -14.14
CA THR A 60 1.39 1.64 -15.47
C THR A 60 0.31 1.04 -16.37
N GLN A 61 0.15 -0.29 -16.36
CA GLN A 61 -0.90 -0.96 -17.14
C GLN A 61 -2.30 -0.56 -16.68
N ILE A 62 -2.56 -0.53 -15.37
CA ILE A 62 -3.87 -0.16 -14.81
C ILE A 62 -4.19 1.30 -15.14
N ASN A 63 -3.25 2.23 -14.89
CA ASN A 63 -3.47 3.64 -15.19
C ASN A 63 -3.70 3.90 -16.67
N ASN A 64 -2.96 3.23 -17.56
CA ASN A 64 -3.16 3.36 -19.01
C ASN A 64 -4.54 2.84 -19.43
N LYS A 65 -4.96 1.65 -18.93
CA LYS A 65 -6.29 1.09 -19.22
C LYS A 65 -7.41 1.98 -18.71
N ALA A 66 -7.30 2.47 -17.48
CA ALA A 66 -8.29 3.36 -16.88
C ALA A 66 -8.35 4.71 -17.62
N ALA A 67 -7.20 5.25 -18.02
CA ALA A 67 -7.15 6.48 -18.81
C ALA A 67 -7.77 6.30 -20.20
N ILE A 68 -7.49 5.19 -20.90
CA ILE A 68 -8.14 4.87 -22.19
C ILE A 68 -9.65 4.75 -22.00
N HIS A 69 -10.10 3.99 -20.99
CA HIS A 69 -11.52 3.80 -20.74
C HIS A 69 -12.22 5.13 -20.45
N ASN A 70 -11.64 5.99 -19.61
CA ASN A 70 -12.21 7.31 -19.34
C ASN A 70 -12.24 8.17 -20.62
N ALA A 71 -11.13 8.20 -21.37
CA ALA A 71 -11.00 8.91 -22.64
C ALA A 71 -12.07 8.51 -23.67
N THR A 72 -12.39 7.21 -23.78
CA THR A 72 -13.46 6.73 -24.67
C THR A 72 -14.85 7.14 -24.18
N GLN A 73 -15.10 7.16 -22.87
CA GLN A 73 -16.37 7.62 -22.30
C GLN A 73 -16.61 9.12 -22.53
N ILE A 74 -15.57 9.96 -22.45
CA ILE A 74 -15.67 11.42 -22.66
C ILE A 74 -15.55 11.82 -24.14
N GLY A 75 -15.38 10.86 -25.06
CA GLY A 75 -15.26 11.12 -26.50
C GLY A 75 -13.96 11.85 -26.92
N HIS A 76 -12.91 11.83 -26.10
CA HIS A 76 -11.64 12.48 -26.40
C HIS A 76 -10.52 11.44 -26.57
N PRO A 77 -9.93 11.28 -27.77
CA PRO A 77 -8.91 10.26 -28.00
C PRO A 77 -7.62 10.57 -27.23
N LEU A 78 -7.06 9.55 -26.57
CA LEU A 78 -5.82 9.66 -25.80
C LEU A 78 -4.69 8.91 -26.50
N MET A 79 -3.59 9.61 -26.81
CA MET A 79 -2.41 8.99 -27.41
C MET A 79 -1.50 8.42 -26.32
N ILE A 80 -1.37 7.09 -26.25
CA ILE A 80 -0.44 6.41 -25.33
C ILE A 80 0.80 5.97 -26.09
N ARG A 81 1.95 6.51 -25.70
CA ARG A 81 3.25 6.01 -26.17
C ARG A 81 3.75 4.91 -25.24
N ASN A 82 3.71 3.67 -25.69
CA ASN A 82 4.33 2.54 -24.98
C ASN A 82 5.81 2.45 -25.38
N GLU A 83 6.70 2.95 -24.54
CA GLU A 83 8.14 2.83 -24.77
C GLU A 83 8.64 1.46 -24.31
N LYS A 84 9.25 0.70 -25.23
CA LYS A 84 10.04 -0.48 -24.87
C LYS A 84 11.41 0.01 -24.43
N LYS A 85 11.84 -0.35 -23.22
CA LYS A 85 13.23 -0.11 -22.79
C LYS A 85 14.15 -0.93 -23.69
N SER A 86 15.03 -0.28 -24.43
CA SER A 86 16.17 -0.93 -25.10
C SER A 86 17.24 -1.28 -24.06
N ASN A 87 17.83 -2.47 -24.15
CA ASN A 87 18.94 -2.89 -23.28
C ASN A 87 20.29 -2.26 -23.68
N GLN A 88 20.36 -1.49 -24.76
CA GLN A 88 21.57 -0.74 -25.12
C GLN A 88 21.71 0.50 -24.25
N LYS A 89 22.84 0.58 -23.52
CA LYS A 89 23.28 1.80 -22.82
C LYS A 89 23.67 2.86 -23.84
N THR A 90 22.70 3.62 -24.32
CA THR A 90 22.93 4.86 -25.05
C THR A 90 22.61 6.01 -24.13
N ILE A 91 23.54 6.93 -23.90
CA ILE A 91 23.28 8.14 -23.11
C ILE A 91 22.47 9.08 -24.00
N LEU A 92 21.15 9.03 -23.88
CA LEU A 92 20.22 9.91 -24.56
C LEU A 92 19.73 10.96 -23.55
N SER A 93 20.01 12.24 -23.81
CA SER A 93 19.48 13.34 -23.00
C SER A 93 18.19 13.85 -23.64
N ILE A 94 17.06 13.69 -22.95
CA ILE A 94 15.73 14.10 -23.42
C ILE A 94 15.22 15.21 -22.51
N LYS A 95 14.75 16.33 -23.10
CA LYS A 95 13.97 17.35 -22.40
C LYS A 95 12.50 17.21 -22.78
N ARG A 96 11.60 17.25 -21.79
CA ARG A 96 10.14 17.14 -21.99
C ARG A 96 9.45 18.30 -21.28
N THR A 97 8.62 19.04 -22.02
CA THR A 97 7.70 20.03 -21.45
C THR A 97 6.30 19.42 -21.43
N ALA A 98 5.73 19.23 -20.24
CA ALA A 98 4.39 18.70 -20.05
C ALA A 98 3.82 19.19 -18.71
N LEU A 99 2.49 19.14 -18.56
CA LEU A 99 1.87 19.33 -17.26
C LEU A 99 2.36 18.23 -16.29
N PRO A 100 2.65 18.56 -15.02
CA PRO A 100 3.14 17.60 -14.03
C PRO A 100 1.99 16.74 -13.47
N LEU A 101 1.16 16.20 -14.36
CA LEU A 101 -0.02 15.42 -14.03
C LEU A 101 0.12 14.00 -14.57
N VAL A 102 -0.27 13.03 -13.75
CA VAL A 102 -0.35 11.62 -14.13
C VAL A 102 -1.66 11.03 -13.61
N PRO A 103 -2.29 10.10 -14.33
CA PRO A 103 -3.44 9.37 -13.80
C PRO A 103 -3.06 8.67 -12.48
N ALA A 104 -3.94 8.75 -11.49
CA ALA A 104 -3.72 8.23 -10.15
C ALA A 104 -4.75 7.17 -9.72
N TYR A 105 -5.40 6.51 -10.69
CA TYR A 105 -6.28 5.36 -10.41
C TYR A 105 -5.53 4.24 -9.68
N CYS A 106 -4.23 4.12 -9.96
CA CYS A 106 -3.33 3.18 -9.34
C CYS A 106 -2.02 3.88 -8.94
N ILE A 107 -1.54 3.61 -7.72
CA ILE A 107 -0.32 4.20 -7.16
C ILE A 107 0.55 3.06 -6.63
N THR A 108 1.87 3.17 -6.77
CA THR A 108 2.74 2.18 -6.15
C THR A 108 2.81 2.37 -4.64
N THR A 109 2.89 1.27 -3.89
CA THR A 109 3.04 1.29 -2.42
C THR A 109 4.19 2.19 -1.97
N HIS A 110 5.33 2.16 -2.67
CA HIS A 110 6.46 3.04 -2.37
C HIS A 110 6.12 4.52 -2.61
N LYS A 111 5.32 4.85 -3.63
CA LYS A 111 4.94 6.25 -3.91
C LYS A 111 3.87 6.77 -2.95
N SER A 112 3.07 5.90 -2.34
CA SER A 112 2.11 6.28 -1.29
C SER A 112 2.73 6.35 0.11
N GLN A 113 4.00 5.98 0.27
CA GLN A 113 4.70 6.08 1.55
C GLN A 113 4.71 7.53 2.06
N GLY A 114 4.33 7.72 3.33
CA GLY A 114 4.19 9.04 3.95
C GLY A 114 2.84 9.72 3.70
N GLN A 115 2.01 9.19 2.79
CA GLN A 115 0.66 9.71 2.55
C GLN A 115 -0.37 8.97 3.41
N THR A 116 -1.41 9.69 3.83
CA THR A 116 -2.63 9.10 4.42
C THR A 116 -3.74 9.28 3.40
N LEU A 117 -4.37 8.18 3.00
CA LEU A 117 -5.44 8.15 2.00
C LEU A 117 -6.79 7.98 2.70
N SER A 118 -7.83 8.64 2.19
CA SER A 118 -9.17 8.54 2.77
C SER A 118 -9.78 7.16 2.60
N LYS A 119 -9.54 6.51 1.45
CA LYS A 119 -9.94 5.14 1.12
C LYS A 119 -8.91 4.53 0.19
N VAL A 120 -8.77 3.21 0.27
CA VAL A 120 -7.79 2.50 -0.54
C VAL A 120 -8.27 1.11 -0.91
N VAL A 121 -7.94 0.70 -2.12
CA VAL A 121 -8.11 -0.68 -2.59
C VAL A 121 -6.72 -1.30 -2.71
N ILE A 122 -6.51 -2.49 -2.15
CA ILE A 122 -5.20 -3.14 -2.12
C ILE A 122 -5.28 -4.59 -2.62
N ASP A 123 -4.16 -5.12 -3.06
CA ASP A 123 -3.99 -6.56 -3.33
C ASP A 123 -2.94 -7.13 -2.37
N LEU A 124 -3.34 -8.13 -1.59
CA LEU A 124 -2.47 -8.83 -0.64
C LEU A 124 -1.93 -10.16 -1.19
N LYS A 125 -2.30 -10.54 -2.43
CA LYS A 125 -1.67 -11.68 -3.08
C LYS A 125 -0.33 -11.24 -3.67
N LEU A 126 0.70 -11.31 -2.82
CA LEU A 126 2.06 -10.99 -3.20
C LEU A 126 2.59 -12.00 -4.23
N PRO A 127 3.37 -11.56 -5.23
CA PRO A 127 4.11 -12.48 -6.08
C PRO A 127 5.15 -13.24 -5.23
N ASN A 128 5.38 -14.52 -5.56
CA ASN A 128 6.21 -15.49 -4.82
C ASN A 128 7.68 -15.08 -4.56
N GLU A 129 8.11 -13.88 -4.98
CA GLU A 129 9.50 -13.42 -4.92
C GLU A 129 9.72 -12.26 -3.94
N THR A 130 8.65 -11.72 -3.33
CA THR A 130 8.76 -10.54 -2.43
C THR A 130 8.19 -10.85 -1.06
N ASP A 131 8.95 -11.61 -0.27
CA ASP A 131 8.70 -11.88 1.15
C ASP A 131 9.19 -10.72 2.02
N ASP A 132 8.58 -9.55 1.86
CA ASP A 132 8.84 -8.40 2.73
C ASP A 132 7.54 -7.99 3.43
N ILE A 133 7.56 -7.97 4.77
CA ILE A 133 6.48 -7.42 5.59
C ILE A 133 6.08 -6.02 5.10
N ALA A 134 7.03 -5.21 4.64
CA ALA A 134 6.74 -3.86 4.16
C ALA A 134 5.75 -3.86 2.98
N ALA A 135 5.74 -4.90 2.14
CA ALA A 135 4.80 -5.03 1.03
C ALA A 135 3.34 -5.16 1.50
N VAL A 136 3.12 -5.70 2.71
CA VAL A 136 1.79 -5.86 3.35
C VAL A 136 1.48 -4.69 4.28
N TYR A 137 2.44 -4.32 5.12
CA TYR A 137 2.28 -3.31 6.16
C TYR A 137 2.12 -1.89 5.61
N VAL A 138 2.90 -1.51 4.59
CA VAL A 138 2.81 -0.16 4.02
C VAL A 138 1.44 0.13 3.41
N PRO A 139 0.83 -0.71 2.56
CA PRO A 139 -0.49 -0.41 1.99
C PRO A 139 -1.59 -0.41 3.04
N LEU A 140 -1.57 -1.31 4.03
CA LEU A 140 -2.53 -1.32 5.13
C LEU A 140 -2.43 -0.04 5.98
N SER A 141 -1.21 0.40 6.30
CA SER A 141 -1.00 1.63 7.09
C SER A 141 -1.33 2.95 6.35
N ARG A 142 -1.83 2.91 5.10
CA ARG A 142 -2.22 4.13 4.37
C ARG A 142 -3.59 4.69 4.78
N VAL A 143 -4.45 3.89 5.42
CA VAL A 143 -5.78 4.33 5.88
C VAL A 143 -5.85 4.40 7.41
N LYS A 144 -6.76 5.24 7.93
CA LYS A 144 -6.94 5.45 9.38
C LYS A 144 -7.90 4.46 10.03
N ARG A 145 -8.81 3.86 9.26
CA ARG A 145 -9.90 3.01 9.75
C ARG A 145 -10.02 1.79 8.85
N LEU A 146 -10.40 0.65 9.42
CA LEU A 146 -10.57 -0.59 8.65
C LEU A 146 -11.67 -0.47 7.59
N VAL A 147 -12.74 0.30 7.87
CA VAL A 147 -13.86 0.52 6.94
C VAL A 147 -13.47 1.28 5.66
N ASP A 148 -12.30 1.91 5.66
CA ASP A 148 -11.75 2.64 4.52
C ASP A 148 -10.79 1.78 3.66
N LEU A 149 -10.60 0.52 4.05
CA LEU A 149 -9.81 -0.48 3.33
C LEU A 149 -10.72 -1.42 2.54
N ALA A 150 -10.32 -1.71 1.29
CA ALA A 150 -10.84 -2.81 0.49
C ALA A 150 -9.72 -3.71 -0.01
N ILE A 151 -9.94 -5.02 -0.02
CA ILE A 151 -8.98 -6.02 -0.49
C ILE A 151 -9.56 -6.68 -1.74
N ILE A 152 -8.87 -6.59 -2.87
CA ILE A 152 -9.38 -7.00 -4.18
C ILE A 152 -9.83 -8.47 -4.21
N ARG A 153 -9.14 -9.33 -3.46
CA ARG A 153 -9.37 -10.77 -3.46
C ARG A 153 -8.98 -11.40 -2.13
N PRO A 154 -9.56 -12.57 -1.77
CA PRO A 154 -9.07 -13.37 -0.66
C PRO A 154 -7.58 -13.72 -0.82
N PHE A 155 -6.89 -13.81 0.31
CA PHE A 155 -5.46 -14.13 0.40
C PHE A 155 -5.22 -15.17 1.50
N ASP A 156 -4.04 -15.79 1.51
CA ASP A 156 -3.69 -16.80 2.51
C ASP A 156 -3.19 -16.17 3.81
N ASN A 157 -3.53 -16.76 4.96
CA ASN A 157 -3.05 -16.32 6.28
C ASN A 157 -1.50 -16.24 6.36
N LYS A 158 -0.79 -17.05 5.57
CA LYS A 158 0.68 -17.05 5.48
C LYS A 158 1.26 -15.65 5.20
N VAL A 159 0.53 -14.80 4.49
CA VAL A 159 0.94 -13.42 4.17
C VAL A 159 1.12 -12.58 5.43
N LEU A 160 0.33 -12.81 6.49
CA LEU A 160 0.42 -12.06 7.74
C LEU A 160 1.46 -12.64 8.70
N LEU A 161 1.91 -13.87 8.46
CA LEU A 161 2.92 -14.58 9.27
C LEU A 161 4.35 -14.32 8.80
N MET A 162 4.52 -13.45 7.79
CA MET A 162 5.84 -13.00 7.37
C MET A 162 6.55 -12.34 8.56
N LYS A 163 7.85 -12.63 8.72
CA LYS A 163 8.68 -12.08 9.79
C LYS A 163 9.60 -10.99 9.26
N PRO A 164 9.88 -9.95 10.06
CA PRO A 164 10.84 -8.92 9.66
C PRO A 164 12.22 -9.54 9.52
N SER A 165 13.07 -8.95 8.68
CA SER A 165 14.44 -9.41 8.49
C SER A 165 15.22 -9.28 9.80
N LYS A 166 16.28 -10.09 9.97
CA LYS A 166 17.14 -10.03 11.17
C LYS A 166 17.67 -8.61 11.41
N SER A 167 18.07 -7.90 10.35
CA SER A 167 18.55 -6.52 10.46
C SER A 167 17.47 -5.54 10.90
N GLN A 168 16.23 -5.71 10.45
CA GLN A 168 15.10 -4.90 10.90
C GLN A 168 14.80 -5.15 12.39
N VAL A 169 14.86 -6.41 12.84
CA VAL A 169 14.67 -6.76 14.26
C VAL A 169 15.76 -6.11 15.12
N THR A 170 17.03 -6.29 14.76
CA THR A 170 18.15 -5.68 15.49
C THR A 170 18.06 -4.16 15.54
N GLU A 171 17.62 -3.52 14.46
CA GLU A 171 17.44 -2.07 14.44
C GLU A 171 16.30 -1.62 15.36
N MET A 172 15.19 -2.36 15.42
CA MET A 172 14.11 -2.08 16.36
C MET A 172 14.58 -2.21 17.82
N GLU A 173 15.29 -3.29 18.15
CA GLU A 173 15.87 -3.48 19.49
C GLU A 173 16.82 -2.33 19.86
N ARG A 174 17.67 -1.89 18.92
CA ARG A 174 18.58 -0.75 19.12
C ARG A 174 17.81 0.54 19.41
N LEU A 175 16.71 0.78 18.71
CA LEU A 175 15.86 1.96 18.93
C LEU A 175 15.17 1.92 20.30
N ASP A 176 14.73 0.76 20.76
CA ASP A 176 14.15 0.59 22.10
C ASP A 176 15.17 0.90 23.19
N GLN A 177 16.42 0.42 23.03
CA GLN A 177 17.51 0.74 23.96
C GLN A 177 17.82 2.24 23.96
N LEU A 178 17.84 2.88 22.78
CA LEU A 178 18.01 4.33 22.69
C LEU A 178 16.88 5.08 23.40
N PHE A 179 15.63 4.64 23.22
CA PHE A 179 14.49 5.24 23.91
C PHE A 179 14.63 5.15 25.43
N LEU A 180 14.99 3.98 25.97
CA LEU A 180 15.20 3.79 27.40
C LEU A 180 16.33 4.67 27.95
N ASN A 181 17.42 4.80 27.20
CA ASN A 181 18.55 5.66 27.55
C ASN A 181 18.14 7.15 27.53
N THR A 182 17.41 7.59 26.50
CA THR A 182 16.88 8.97 26.42
C THR A 182 15.92 9.25 27.57
N ARG A 183 15.03 8.32 27.91
CA ARG A 183 14.10 8.46 29.03
C ARG A 183 14.82 8.55 30.37
N SER A 184 15.87 7.77 30.57
CA SER A 184 16.72 7.83 31.77
C SER A 184 17.49 9.15 31.88
N ARG A 185 17.95 9.70 30.74
CA ARG A 185 18.74 10.93 30.69
C ARG A 185 17.91 12.21 30.87
N PHE A 186 16.65 12.21 30.43
CA PHE A 186 15.78 13.38 30.45
C PHE A 186 14.44 13.08 31.15
N PRO A 187 14.44 12.62 32.41
CA PRO A 187 13.22 12.20 33.09
C PRO A 187 12.19 13.33 33.22
N GLU A 188 12.63 14.59 33.29
CA GLU A 188 11.76 15.76 33.34
C GLU A 188 10.85 15.94 32.12
N TRP A 189 11.13 15.31 30.97
CA TRP A 189 10.33 15.44 29.74
C TRP A 189 9.31 14.30 29.55
N PHE A 190 9.32 13.30 30.42
CA PHE A 190 8.45 12.11 30.33
C PHE A 190 7.48 11.97 31.51
N GLN A 191 7.25 13.06 32.26
CA GLN A 191 6.24 13.14 33.34
C GLN A 191 4.81 13.22 32.79
#